data_AF-A0A2V8R4N7-F1
#
_entry.id   AF-A0A2V8R4N7-F1
#
_cell.length_a   1.000
_cell.length_b   1.000
_cell.length_c   1.000
_cell.angle_alpha   90.00
_cell.angle_beta   90.00
_cell.angle_gamma   90.00
#
_symmetry.space_group_name_H-M   'P 1'
#
loop_
_entity.id
_entity.type
_entity.pdbx_description
1 polymer ?
#
loop_
_entity_poly.entity_id
_entity_poly.type
_entity_poly.pdbx_seq_one_letter_code
_entity_poly.pdbx_strand_id
1 'polypeptide(L)'
;FRRLARRCELELLYRVAKADSLGRNAPWVPRERWYTSEAQEWFIARARKLSVEHRPPAPILMGRHLLEMGLKPSPLVGEITRAVYEMQLDGRVRTLEEAKEAAHALLDEPRVDSTNEENTDAGNGDSV
;
A
#
# COMPACT_ATOMS: atom_id res chain seq x y z
N PHE A 1 -5.59 -7.81 -2.51
CA PHE A 1 -5.88 -7.95 -1.08
C PHE A 1 -5.16 -6.92 -0.23
N ARG A 2 -3.83 -6.92 -0.09
CA ARG A 2 -3.11 -5.93 0.77
C ARG A 2 -3.40 -4.46 0.39
N ARG A 3 -3.36 -4.13 -0.91
CA ARG A 3 -3.75 -2.80 -1.42
C ARG A 3 -5.24 -2.49 -1.21
N LEU A 4 -6.11 -3.51 -1.31
CA LEU A 4 -7.55 -3.33 -1.10
C LEU A 4 -7.86 -3.03 0.38
N ALA A 5 -7.16 -3.68 1.30
CA ALA A 5 -7.29 -3.45 2.75
C ALA A 5 -6.95 -2.00 3.17
N ARG A 6 -6.25 -1.21 2.33
CA ARG A 6 -6.04 0.22 2.56
C ARG A 6 -7.26 1.09 2.26
N ARG A 7 -8.21 0.58 1.47
CA ARG A 7 -9.39 1.32 1.01
C ARG A 7 -10.65 0.96 1.78
N CYS A 8 -10.72 -0.27 2.29
CA CYS A 8 -11.85 -0.73 3.08
C CYS A 8 -11.46 -1.90 3.98
N GLU A 9 -12.24 -2.10 5.04
CA GLU A 9 -12.18 -3.31 5.86
C GLU A 9 -12.79 -4.49 5.09
N LEU A 10 -11.97 -5.51 4.82
CA LEU A 10 -12.36 -6.61 3.93
C LEU A 10 -13.40 -7.53 4.57
N GLU A 11 -13.40 -7.65 5.90
CA GLU A 11 -14.44 -8.40 6.61
C GLU A 11 -15.81 -7.71 6.52
N LEU A 12 -15.89 -6.39 6.63
CA LEU A 12 -17.13 -5.65 6.42
C LEU A 12 -17.61 -5.78 4.97
N LEU A 13 -16.70 -5.62 3.99
CA LEU A 13 -17.02 -5.81 2.58
C LEU A 13 -17.60 -7.21 2.30
N TYR A 14 -16.98 -8.25 2.88
CA TYR A 14 -17.48 -9.62 2.82
C TYR A 14 -18.90 -9.75 3.39
N ARG A 15 -19.14 -9.24 4.61
CA ARG A 15 -20.43 -9.36 5.29
C ARG A 15 -21.55 -8.69 4.48
N VAL A 16 -21.31 -7.48 3.98
CA VAL A 16 -22.28 -6.73 3.16
C VAL A 16 -22.56 -7.46 1.85
N ALA A 17 -21.53 -7.89 1.12
CA ALA A 17 -21.70 -8.59 -0.16
C ALA A 17 -22.41 -9.95 0.01
N LYS A 18 -22.16 -10.65 1.12
CA LYS A 18 -22.84 -11.91 1.43
C LYS A 18 -24.31 -11.68 1.79
N ALA A 19 -24.60 -10.69 2.62
CA ALA A 19 -25.96 -10.33 2.98
C ALA A 19 -26.79 -9.90 1.75
N ASP A 20 -26.23 -9.07 0.86
CA ASP A 20 -26.88 -8.64 -0.38
C ASP A 20 -27.24 -9.83 -1.29
N SER A 21 -26.31 -10.78 -1.46
CA SER A 21 -26.54 -11.95 -2.31
C SER A 21 -27.60 -12.89 -1.73
N LEU A 22 -27.47 -13.26 -0.45
CA LEU A 22 -28.38 -14.21 0.19
C LEU A 22 -29.75 -13.60 0.45
N GLY A 23 -29.84 -12.28 0.65
CA GLY A 23 -31.10 -11.56 0.83
C GLY A 23 -32.00 -11.57 -0.41
N ARG A 24 -31.46 -11.85 -1.61
CA ARG A 24 -32.24 -11.98 -2.86
C ARG A 24 -32.97 -13.32 -3.00
N ASN A 25 -32.68 -14.29 -2.13
CA ASN A 25 -33.25 -15.63 -2.17
C ASN A 25 -34.61 -15.68 -1.46
N ALA A 26 -35.55 -14.87 -1.95
CA ALA A 26 -36.89 -14.83 -1.40
C ALA A 26 -37.67 -16.14 -1.68
N PRO A 27 -38.67 -16.52 -0.86
CA PRO A 27 -39.39 -17.79 -1.00
C PRO A 27 -40.05 -18.02 -2.36
N TRP A 28 -40.41 -16.95 -3.07
CA TRP A 28 -41.04 -17.00 -4.40
C TRP A 28 -40.04 -17.11 -5.56
N VAL A 29 -38.73 -17.02 -5.29
CA VAL A 29 -37.68 -17.20 -6.31
C VAL A 29 -37.40 -18.70 -6.44
N PRO A 30 -37.44 -19.29 -7.65
CA PRO A 30 -37.07 -20.68 -7.86
C PRO A 30 -35.65 -20.99 -7.35
N ARG A 31 -35.48 -22.15 -6.70
CA ARG A 31 -34.23 -22.51 -6.00
C ARG A 31 -33.03 -22.55 -6.94
N GLU A 32 -33.23 -22.95 -8.18
CA GLU A 32 -32.21 -22.98 -9.22
C GLU A 32 -31.68 -21.58 -9.60
N ARG A 33 -32.38 -20.51 -9.21
CA ARG A 33 -31.98 -19.11 -9.40
C ARG A 33 -31.45 -18.47 -8.12
N TRP A 34 -31.32 -19.22 -7.03
CA TRP A 34 -30.81 -18.68 -5.78
C TRP A 34 -29.33 -18.36 -5.91
N TYR A 35 -28.94 -17.21 -5.37
CA TYR A 35 -27.56 -16.81 -5.25
C TYR A 35 -26.87 -17.62 -4.16
N THR A 36 -25.64 -18.06 -4.43
CA THR A 36 -24.77 -18.68 -3.42
C THR A 36 -23.83 -17.63 -2.81
N SER A 37 -23.01 -18.04 -1.83
CA SER A 37 -21.99 -17.17 -1.21
C SER A 37 -20.56 -17.65 -1.45
N GLU A 38 -20.34 -18.54 -2.42
CA GLU A 38 -19.04 -19.18 -2.67
C GLU A 38 -17.92 -18.16 -2.95
N ALA A 39 -18.21 -17.14 -3.76
CA ALA A 39 -17.25 -16.08 -4.06
C ALA A 39 -16.87 -15.26 -2.82
N GLN A 40 -17.84 -14.96 -1.96
CA GLN A 40 -17.65 -14.25 -0.70
C GLN A 40 -16.82 -15.08 0.29
N GLU A 41 -17.11 -16.38 0.41
CA GLU A 41 -16.35 -17.31 1.25
C GLU A 41 -14.89 -17.44 0.78
N TRP A 42 -14.67 -17.60 -0.52
CA TRP A 42 -13.33 -17.60 -1.10
C TRP A 42 -12.59 -16.28 -0.80
N PHE A 43 -13.27 -15.15 -0.96
CA PHE A 43 -12.70 -13.82 -0.76
C PHE A 43 -12.21 -13.62 0.68
N ILE A 44 -13.07 -13.91 1.67
CA ILE A 44 -12.71 -13.73 3.09
C ILE A 44 -11.64 -14.73 3.53
N ALA A 45 -11.67 -15.97 3.04
CA ALA A 45 -10.63 -16.96 3.29
C ALA A 45 -9.26 -16.47 2.78
N ARG A 46 -9.22 -15.86 1.59
CA ARG A 46 -7.98 -15.29 1.03
C ARG A 46 -7.50 -14.08 1.82
N ALA A 47 -8.40 -13.21 2.29
CA ALA A 47 -8.05 -12.06 3.13
C ALA A 47 -7.43 -12.51 4.47
N ARG A 48 -8.05 -13.50 5.14
CA ARG A 48 -7.57 -14.07 6.41
C ARG A 48 -6.22 -14.77 6.29
N LYS A 49 -5.97 -15.50 5.20
CA LYS A 49 -4.66 -16.11 4.91
C LYS A 49 -3.53 -15.06 4.83
N LEU A 50 -3.87 -13.82 4.49
CA LEU A 50 -2.93 -12.71 4.40
C LEU A 50 -2.95 -11.82 5.65
N SER A 51 -3.80 -12.11 6.64
CA SER A 51 -4.04 -11.32 7.85
C SER A 51 -4.38 -9.85 7.56
N VAL A 52 -5.20 -9.62 6.53
CA VAL A 52 -5.64 -8.29 6.09
C VAL A 52 -7.16 -8.11 6.08
N GLU A 53 -7.88 -8.99 6.76
CA GLU A 53 -9.34 -8.97 6.86
C GLU A 53 -9.85 -7.69 7.54
N HIS A 54 -9.14 -7.19 8.56
CA HIS A 54 -9.53 -6.00 9.31
C HIS A 54 -8.78 -4.72 8.91
N ARG A 55 -7.49 -4.83 8.57
CA ARG A 55 -6.61 -3.68 8.31
C ARG A 55 -5.45 -4.06 7.39
N PRO A 56 -4.81 -3.09 6.70
CA PRO A 56 -3.61 -3.39 5.93
C PRO A 56 -2.46 -3.82 6.87
N PRO A 57 -1.45 -4.53 6.34
CA PRO A 57 -0.31 -4.95 7.16
C PRO A 57 0.44 -3.71 7.67
N ALA A 58 0.92 -3.76 8.91
CA ALA A 58 1.72 -2.67 9.47
C ALA A 58 3.06 -2.55 8.70
N PRO A 59 3.60 -1.33 8.49
CA PRO A 59 4.91 -1.16 7.85
C PRO A 59 6.01 -1.95 8.59
N ILE A 60 6.76 -2.75 7.84
CA ILE A 60 7.90 -3.51 8.36
C ILE A 60 9.08 -2.55 8.64
N LEU A 61 9.35 -1.65 7.70
CA LEU A 61 10.37 -0.62 7.86
C LEU A 61 9.75 0.64 8.47
N MET A 62 10.34 1.11 9.58
CA MET A 62 9.94 2.32 10.28
C MET A 62 11.10 3.29 10.32
N GLY A 63 10.83 4.59 10.49
CA GLY A 63 11.86 5.63 10.46
C GLY A 63 13.02 5.37 11.42
N ARG A 64 12.74 4.85 12.63
CA ARG A 64 13.78 4.49 13.61
C ARG A 64 14.81 3.49 13.08
N HIS A 65 14.40 2.53 12.24
CA HIS A 65 15.31 1.55 11.65
C HIS A 65 16.31 2.24 10.71
N LEU A 66 15.86 3.24 9.95
CA LEU A 66 16.74 4.03 9.09
C LEU A 66 17.68 4.92 9.89
N LEU A 67 17.23 5.48 11.02
CA LEU A 67 18.10 6.25 11.92
C LEU A 67 19.18 5.37 12.55
N GLU A 68 18.84 4.14 12.94
CA GLU A 68 19.80 3.12 13.41
C GLU A 68 20.80 2.72 12.32
N MET A 69 20.40 2.78 11.04
CA MET A 69 21.28 2.57 9.87
C MET A 69 22.18 3.79 9.56
N GLY A 70 22.10 4.87 10.35
CA GLY A 70 22.96 6.05 10.21
C GLY A 70 22.36 7.21 9.41
N LEU A 71 21.11 7.12 8.97
CA LEU A 71 20.44 8.24 8.31
C LEU A 71 20.09 9.33 9.32
N LYS A 72 20.25 10.59 8.93
CA LYS A 72 19.77 11.73 9.72
C LYS A 72 18.27 11.97 9.45
N PRO A 73 17.50 12.46 10.46
CA PRO A 73 16.11 12.84 10.26
C PRO A 73 15.96 13.83 9.10
N SER A 74 15.27 13.43 8.05
CA SER A 74 15.09 14.20 6.81
C SER A 74 13.87 13.71 6.02
N PRO A 75 13.34 14.50 5.05
CA PRO A 75 12.24 14.05 4.18
C PRO A 75 12.51 12.72 3.47
N LEU A 76 13.78 12.45 3.15
CA LEU A 76 14.24 11.20 2.54
C LEU A 76 13.85 9.96 3.35
N VAL A 77 13.88 10.03 4.69
CA VAL A 77 13.46 8.91 5.57
C VAL A 77 11.99 8.54 5.31
N GLY A 78 11.14 9.56 5.15
CA GLY A 78 9.72 9.39 4.83
C GLY A 78 9.48 8.82 3.44
N GLU A 79 10.31 9.19 2.47
CA GLU A 79 10.22 8.68 1.09
C GLU A 79 10.64 7.21 1.01
N ILE A 80 11.76 6.85 1.62
CA ILE A 80 12.24 5.47 1.66
C ILE A 80 11.25 4.56 2.39
N THR A 81 10.78 4.97 3.57
CA THR A 81 9.78 4.16 4.31
C THR A 81 8.49 3.96 3.51
N ARG A 82 8.05 4.98 2.77
CA ARG A 82 6.88 4.87 1.88
C ARG A 82 7.15 3.92 0.71
N ALA A 83 8.28 4.04 0.03
CA ALA A 83 8.64 3.18 -1.10
C ALA A 83 8.74 1.71 -0.68
N VAL A 84 9.42 1.43 0.44
CA VAL A 84 9.55 0.07 0.98
C VAL A 84 8.18 -0.47 1.43
N TYR A 85 7.31 0.37 1.99
CA TYR A 85 5.95 -0.05 2.32
C TYR A 85 5.13 -0.44 1.09
N GLU A 86 5.29 0.27 -0.05
CA GLU A 86 4.66 -0.15 -1.31
C GLU A 86 5.18 -1.53 -1.78
N MET A 87 6.48 -1.77 -1.69
CA MET A 87 7.07 -3.09 -1.98
C MET A 87 6.53 -4.19 -1.05
N GLN A 88 6.28 -3.87 0.23
CA GLN A 88 5.64 -4.77 1.17
C GLN A 88 4.20 -5.10 0.77
N LEU A 89 3.43 -4.12 0.31
CA LEU A 89 2.06 -4.34 -0.16
C LEU A 89 2.03 -5.25 -1.40
N ASP A 90 3.04 -5.15 -2.26
CA ASP A 90 3.22 -6.05 -3.41
C ASP A 90 3.78 -7.42 -3.01
N GLY A 91 4.25 -7.57 -1.77
CA GLY A 91 4.82 -8.81 -1.25
C GLY A 91 6.23 -9.10 -1.74
N ARG A 92 6.92 -8.08 -2.27
CA ARG A 92 8.36 -8.09 -2.60
C ARG A 92 9.23 -8.00 -1.36
N VAL A 93 8.73 -7.35 -0.30
CA VAL A 93 9.35 -7.25 1.02
C VAL A 93 8.43 -7.89 2.06
N ARG A 94 8.97 -8.78 2.88
CA ARG A 94 8.25 -9.60 3.86
C ARG A 94 8.93 -9.65 5.22
N THR A 95 10.22 -9.32 5.28
CA THR A 95 11.01 -9.32 6.52
C THR A 95 11.69 -7.98 6.74
N LEU A 96 12.12 -7.72 7.97
CA LEU A 96 12.84 -6.49 8.30
C LEU A 96 14.18 -6.40 7.55
N GLU A 97 14.88 -7.52 7.38
CA GLU A 97 16.15 -7.55 6.66
C GLU A 97 15.96 -7.24 5.17
N GLU A 98 14.99 -7.88 4.50
CA GLU A 98 14.62 -7.52 3.11
C GLU A 98 14.24 -6.04 2.99
N ALA A 99 13.60 -5.47 4.02
CA ALA A 99 13.20 -4.07 4.04
C ALA A 99 14.39 -3.12 4.17
N LYS A 100 15.42 -3.50 4.95
CA LYS A 100 16.67 -2.76 5.08
C LYS A 100 17.50 -2.84 3.80
N GLU A 101 17.58 -4.01 3.18
CA GLU A 101 18.23 -4.21 1.88
C GLU A 101 17.58 -3.34 0.79
N ALA A 102 16.25 -3.34 0.72
CA ALA A 102 15.52 -2.48 -0.20
C ALA A 102 15.76 -0.99 0.08
N ALA A 103 15.88 -0.59 1.35
CA ALA A 103 16.21 0.78 1.72
C ALA A 103 17.62 1.19 1.28
N HIS A 104 18.61 0.31 1.41
CA HIS A 104 19.96 0.53 0.89
C HIS A 104 19.96 0.71 -0.63
N ALA A 105 19.29 -0.19 -1.36
CA ALA A 105 19.20 -0.09 -2.81
C ALA A 105 18.59 1.26 -3.27
N LEU A 106 17.58 1.78 -2.56
CA LEU A 106 16.97 3.08 -2.84
C LEU A 106 17.88 4.28 -2.51
N LEU A 107 18.88 4.10 -1.65
CA LEU A 107 19.88 5.13 -1.34
C LEU A 107 21.00 5.18 -2.38
N ASP A 108 21.32 4.04 -2.98
CA ASP A 108 22.38 3.90 -3.98
C ASP A 108 21.93 4.33 -5.39
N GLU A 109 20.62 4.45 -5.65
CA GLU A 109 20.09 4.97 -6.91
C GLU A 109 20.37 6.48 -7.08
N PRO A 110 20.90 6.94 -8.23
CA PRO A 110 21.15 8.35 -8.48
C PRO A 110 19.83 9.12 -8.53
N ARG A 111 19.58 9.92 -7.51
CA ARG A 111 18.39 10.78 -7.42
C ARG A 111 18.59 11.98 -8.33
N VAL A 112 17.82 12.05 -9.42
CA VAL A 112 17.76 13.25 -10.26
C VAL A 112 17.03 14.33 -9.45
N ASP A 113 17.79 15.26 -8.87
CA ASP A 113 17.25 16.40 -8.14
C ASP A 113 16.47 17.30 -9.11
N SER A 114 15.16 17.44 -8.88
CA SER A 114 14.26 18.32 -9.62
C SER A 114 14.22 19.74 -9.04
N THR A 115 15.36 20.24 -8.55
CA THR A 115 15.52 21.61 -8.03
C THR A 115 16.70 22.26 -8.73
N ASN A 116 16.51 22.65 -9.99
CA ASN A 116 17.33 23.63 -10.71
C ASN A 116 16.58 24.14 -11.96
N GLU A 117 15.41 24.72 -11.77
CA GLU A 117 14.75 25.58 -12.77
C GLU A 117 14.15 26.78 -12.04
N GLU A 118 14.99 27.70 -11.58
CA GLU A 118 14.61 29.10 -11.25
C GLU A 118 15.89 29.83 -10.80
N ASN A 119 16.72 30.24 -11.77
CA ASN A 119 17.62 31.40 -11.67
C ASN A 119 18.45 31.58 -12.95
N THR A 120 17.78 31.93 -14.05
CA THR A 120 18.42 32.56 -15.22
C THR A 120 17.41 33.51 -15.88
N ASP A 121 16.92 34.50 -15.13
CA ASP A 121 16.44 35.73 -15.75
C ASP A 121 16.44 36.90 -14.74
N ALA A 122 17.64 37.37 -14.38
CA ALA A 122 17.79 38.66 -13.72
C ALA A 122 19.17 39.23 -14.05
N GLY A 123 19.19 40.22 -14.95
CA GLY A 123 20.26 41.20 -15.03
C GLY A 123 21.16 41.08 -16.25
N ASN A 124 20.76 41.72 -17.35
CA ASN A 124 21.71 42.62 -18.02
C ASN A 124 20.97 43.78 -18.70
N GLY A 125 20.67 44.81 -17.92
CA GLY A 125 20.63 46.17 -18.44
C GLY A 125 22.02 46.77 -18.23
N ASP A 126 22.75 47.02 -19.31
CA ASP A 126 23.38 48.32 -19.59
C ASP A 126 24.20 48.30 -20.89
N SER A 127 24.26 49.49 -21.51
CA SER A 127 25.22 49.98 -22.50
C SER A 127 24.95 49.65 -23.98
N VAL A 128 24.25 50.54 -24.71
CA VAL A 128 24.75 51.67 -25.54
C VAL A 128 23.58 52.25 -26.33
#